data_AF-A0A7T8GL79-F1
#
_entry.id   AF-A0A7T8GL79-F1
#
_cell.length_a   1.000
_cell.length_b   1.000
_cell.length_c   1.000
_cell.angle_alpha   90.00
_cell.angle_beta   90.00
_cell.angle_gamma   90.00
#
_symmetry.space_group_name_H-M   'P 1'
#
loop_
_entity.id
_entity.type
_entity.pdbx_description
1 polymer ?
#
loop_
_entity_poly.entity_id
_entity_poly.type
_entity_poly.pdbx_seq_one_letter_code
_entity_poly.pdbx_strand_id
1 'polypeptide(L)' 'MGKNTVQTKAWLEKCYPDSAPSKTTIKRWFTNFKSGRTNTDDAERPGRPNEVVIPENVEKTLKIIMDNRKVKLQEIADTL' A
#
# COMPACT_ATOMS: atom_id res chain seq x y z
N MET A 1 -13.64 -29.26 7.07
CA MET A 1 -12.56 -28.25 7.05
C MET A 1 -11.55 -28.57 8.15
N GLY A 2 -10.38 -29.10 7.79
CA GLY A 2 -9.73 -30.12 8.63
C GLY A 2 -8.59 -29.74 9.57
N LYS A 3 -8.12 -28.48 9.62
CA LYS A 3 -6.99 -28.09 10.48
C LYS A 3 -7.28 -26.80 11.23
N ASN A 4 -6.99 -26.78 12.53
CA ASN A 4 -7.08 -25.57 13.35
C ASN A 4 -5.79 -24.72 13.26
N THR A 5 -5.82 -23.50 13.80
CA THR A 5 -4.68 -22.56 13.70
C THR A 5 -3.40 -23.08 14.37
N VAL A 6 -3.50 -23.93 15.39
CA VAL A 6 -2.34 -24.53 16.08
C VAL A 6 -1.69 -25.57 15.20
N GLN A 7 -2.48 -26.49 14.63
CA GLN A 7 -2.01 -27.52 13.71
C GLN A 7 -1.39 -26.90 12.46
N THR A 8 -2.01 -25.85 11.90
CA THR A 8 -1.46 -25.14 10.75
C THR A 8 -0.15 -24.43 11.07
N LYS A 9 -0.02 -23.81 12.27
CA LYS A 9 1.23 -23.19 12.68
C LYS A 9 2.36 -24.21 12.78
N ALA A 10 2.14 -25.32 13.48
CA ALA A 10 3.15 -26.37 13.61
C ALA A 10 3.55 -26.96 12.24
N TRP A 11 2.59 -27.12 11.33
CA TRP A 11 2.87 -27.57 9.97
C TRP A 11 3.69 -26.55 9.17
N LEU A 12 3.34 -25.27 9.24
CA LEU A 12 4.09 -24.20 8.56
C LEU A 12 5.50 -24.04 9.11
N GLU A 13 5.70 -24.12 10.42
CA GLU A 13 7.02 -24.08 11.05
C GLU A 13 7.88 -25.29 10.67
N LYS A 14 7.27 -26.48 10.53
CA LYS A 14 7.97 -27.68 10.06
C LYS A 14 8.38 -27.58 8.58
N CYS A 15 7.52 -27.03 7.73
CA CYS A 15 7.77 -26.96 6.28
C CYS A 15 8.61 -25.74 5.87
N TYR A 16 8.51 -24.63 6.61
CA TYR A 16 9.12 -23.34 6.29
C TYR A 16 9.75 -22.72 7.54
N PRO A 17 10.81 -23.32 8.11
CA PRO A 17 11.36 -22.91 9.41
C PRO A 17 11.77 -21.43 9.46
N ASP A 18 12.35 -20.89 8.39
CA ASP A 18 12.85 -19.51 8.34
C ASP A 18 11.80 -18.48 7.86
N SER A 19 10.70 -18.95 7.27
CA SER A 19 9.71 -18.11 6.58
C SER A 19 8.29 -18.31 7.12
N ALA A 20 8.12 -19.08 8.18
CA ALA A 20 6.82 -19.37 8.76
C ALA A 20 6.15 -18.07 9.24
N PRO A 21 4.89 -17.80 8.84
CA PRO A 21 4.19 -16.61 9.26
C PRO A 21 3.86 -16.65 10.75
N SER A 22 3.79 -15.47 11.37
CA SER A 22 3.41 -15.36 12.78
C SER A 22 2.02 -15.94 13.06
N LYS A 23 1.78 -16.34 14.32
CA LYS A 23 0.46 -16.81 14.79
C LYS A 23 -0.66 -15.81 14.46
N THR A 24 -0.37 -14.51 14.54
CA THR A 24 -1.33 -13.44 14.24
C THR A 24 -1.69 -13.42 12.76
N THR A 25 -0.70 -13.54 11.86
CA THR A 25 -0.93 -13.63 10.42
C THR A 25 -1.75 -14.86 10.06
N ILE A 26 -1.46 -16.02 10.66
CA ILE A 26 -2.24 -17.26 10.45
C ILE A 26 -3.70 -17.04 10.88
N LYS A 27 -3.94 -16.48 12.08
CA LYS A 27 -5.31 -16.21 12.55
C LYS A 27 -6.07 -15.26 11.61
N ARG A 28 -5.42 -14.20 11.13
CA ARG A 28 -6.02 -13.25 10.18
C ARG A 28 -6.48 -13.93 8.90
N TRP A 29 -5.62 -14.76 8.30
CA TRP A 29 -5.98 -15.52 7.09
C TRP A 29 -7.10 -16.53 7.34
N PHE A 30 -7.11 -17.21 8.49
CA PHE A 30 -8.22 -18.09 8.86
C PHE A 30 -9.55 -17.34 8.95
N THR A 31 -9.58 -16.13 9.50
CA THR A 31 -10.78 -15.29 9.53
C THR A 31 -11.21 -14.91 8.11
N ASN A 32 -10.28 -14.48 7.25
CA ASN A 32 -10.56 -14.14 5.86
C ASN A 32 -11.14 -15.33 5.07
N PHE A 33 -10.56 -16.53 5.22
CA PHE A 33 -11.07 -17.73 4.55
C PHE A 33 -12.46 -18.12 5.08
N LYS A 34 -12.70 -17.98 6.38
CA LYS A 34 -14.04 -18.19 6.97
C LYS A 34 -15.07 -17.17 6.49
N SER A 35 -14.64 -15.95 6.17
CA SER A 35 -15.52 -14.92 5.60
C SER A 35 -15.71 -15.07 4.08
N GLY A 36 -15.25 -16.17 3.47
CA GLY A 36 -15.45 -16.46 2.05
C GLY A 36 -14.43 -15.84 1.11
N ARG A 37 -13.41 -15.13 1.60
CA ARG A 37 -12.31 -14.66 0.74
C ARG A 37 -11.50 -15.86 0.28
N THR A 38 -11.41 -16.09 -1.02
CA THR A 38 -10.57 -17.13 -1.62
C THR A 38 -9.28 -16.57 -2.22
N ASN A 39 -9.25 -15.28 -2.56
CA ASN A 39 -8.07 -14.63 -3.12
C ASN A 39 -6.96 -14.44 -2.06
N THR A 40 -5.75 -14.88 -2.40
CA THR A 40 -4.51 -14.75 -1.62
C THR A 40 -3.70 -13.50 -1.94
N ASP A 41 -4.03 -12.78 -3.02
CA ASP A 41 -3.35 -11.53 -3.38
C ASP A 41 -3.54 -10.48 -2.28
N ASP A 42 -2.56 -9.58 -2.17
CA ASP A 42 -2.70 -8.40 -1.34
C ASP A 42 -3.83 -7.52 -1.87
N ALA A 43 -4.54 -6.85 -0.95
CA ALA A 43 -5.44 -5.78 -1.35
C ALA A 43 -4.64 -4.63 -1.97
N GLU A 44 -5.32 -3.80 -2.76
CA GLU A 44 -4.74 -2.55 -3.27
C GLU A 44 -4.11 -1.80 -2.09
N ARG A 45 -2.80 -1.57 -2.19
CA ARG A 45 -2.07 -0.82 -1.18
C ARG A 45 -2.27 0.66 -1.49
N PRO A 46 -2.80 1.47 -0.57
CA PRO A 46 -2.86 2.91 -0.80
C PRO A 46 -1.42 3.38 -1.04
N GLY A 47 -1.19 3.94 -2.22
CA GLY A 47 0.07 4.61 -2.51
C GLY A 47 0.22 5.87 -1.68
N ARG A 48 1.36 6.55 -1.83
CA ARG A 48 1.49 7.93 -1.34
C ARG A 48 0.42 8.78 -2.06
N PRO A 49 -0.45 9.50 -1.34
CA PRO A 49 -1.34 10.46 -1.97
C PRO A 49 -0.52 11.43 -2.81
N ASN A 50 -0.92 11.66 -4.05
CA ASN A 50 -0.21 12.60 -4.92
C ASN A 50 -0.63 14.03 -4.57
N GLU A 51 -0.17 14.52 -3.41
CA GLU A 51 -0.51 15.83 -2.84
C GLU A 51 -0.09 17.00 -3.75
N VAL A 52 0.89 16.77 -4.64
CA VAL A 52 1.45 17.80 -5.51
C VAL A 52 0.59 18.02 -6.77
N VAL A 53 -0.07 16.97 -7.28
CA VAL A 53 -0.82 17.01 -8.55
C VAL A 53 -2.31 17.23 -8.27
N ILE A 54 -2.62 18.32 -7.56
CA ILE A 54 -4.00 18.81 -7.39
C ILE A 54 -4.27 19.83 -8.51
N PRO A 55 -5.49 19.88 -9.08
CA PRO A 55 -5.81 20.84 -10.15
C PRO A 55 -5.44 22.29 -9.84
N GLU A 56 -5.55 22.70 -8.57
CA GLU A 56 -5.12 24.02 -8.09
C GLU A 56 -3.62 24.27 -8.29
N ASN A 57 -2.76 23.31 -7.93
CA ASN A 57 -1.32 23.43 -8.10
C ASN A 57 -0.92 23.42 -9.58
N VAL A 58 -1.65 22.67 -10.41
CA VAL A 58 -1.48 22.69 -11.87
C VAL A 58 -1.85 24.06 -12.43
N GLU A 59 -2.95 24.66 -11.97
CA GLU A 59 -3.35 26.00 -12.42
C GLU A 59 -2.35 27.08 -11.96
N LYS A 60 -1.87 27.01 -10.71
CA LYS A 60 -0.87 27.95 -10.17
C LYS A 60 0.46 27.85 -10.94
N THR A 61 0.96 26.63 -11.18
CA THR A 61 2.18 26.43 -11.97
C THR A 61 2.04 26.98 -13.40
N LEU A 62 0.90 26.74 -14.05
CA LEU A 62 0.65 27.28 -15.39
C LEU A 62 0.65 28.81 -15.40
N LYS A 63 0.04 29.47 -14.41
CA LYS A 63 0.05 30.94 -14.27
C LYS A 63 1.48 31.48 -14.13
N ILE A 64 2.27 30.91 -13.23
CA ILE A 64 3.67 31.31 -13.00
C ILE A 64 4.49 31.21 -14.30
N ILE A 65 4.31 30.13 -15.07
CA ILE A 65 5.02 29.92 -16.34
C ILE A 65 4.54 30.90 -17.43
N MET A 66 3.24 31.20 -17.48
CA MET A 66 2.67 32.18 -18.43
C MET A 66 3.16 33.59 -18.14
N ASP A 67 3.29 33.97 -16.87
CA ASP A 67 3.77 35.28 -16.44
C ASP A 67 5.29 35.43 -16.65
N ASN A 68 6.07 34.38 -16.39
CA ASN A 68 7.51 34.35 -16.66
C ASN A 68 8.00 32.98 -17.12
N ARG A 69 8.21 32.84 -18.43
CA ARG A 69 8.69 31.59 -19.05
C ARG A 69 10.11 31.17 -18.63
N LYS A 70 10.90 32.05 -18.01
CA LYS A 70 12.29 31.76 -17.57
C LYS A 70 12.41 31.42 -16.07
N VAL A 71 11.28 31.20 -15.38
CA VAL A 71 11.24 30.81 -13.97
C VAL A 71 11.97 29.48 -13.73
N LYS A 72 12.67 29.36 -12.60
CA LYS A 72 13.33 28.11 -12.19
C LYS A 72 12.38 27.18 -11.46
N LEU A 73 12.68 25.88 -11.51
CA LEU A 73 11.87 24.87 -10.83
C LEU A 73 11.82 25.06 -9.31
N GLN A 74 12.91 25.55 -8.70
CA GLN A 74 12.94 25.91 -7.27
C GLN A 74 11.98 27.06 -6.95
N GLU A 75 11.96 28.10 -7.78
CA GLU A 75 11.07 29.24 -7.58
C GLU A 75 9.60 28.82 -7.69
N ILE A 76 9.27 27.91 -8.63
CA ILE A 76 7.94 27.32 -8.70
C ILE A 76 7.62 26.52 -7.42
N ALA A 77 8.55 25.69 -6.96
CA ALA A 77 8.35 24.86 -5.77
C ALA A 77 8.16 25.69 -4.49
N ASP A 78 8.86 26.82 -4.36
CA ASP A 78 8.72 27.72 -3.21
C ASP A 78 7.39 28.51 -3.22
N THR A 79 6.74 28.60 -4.39
CA THR A 79 5.45 29.31 -4.56
C THR A 79 4.22 28.42 -4.49
N LEU A 80 4.38 27.10 -4.65
CA LEU A 80 3.30 26.12 -4.54
C LEU A 80 3.10 25.69 -3.09
#